data_AF-A0A9X0DBN4-F1
#
_entry.id   AF-A0A9X0DBN4-F1
#
_cell.length_a   1.000
_cell.length_b   1.000
_cell.length_c   1.000
_cell.angle_alpha   90.00
_cell.angle_beta   90.00
_cell.angle_gamma   90.00
#
_symmetry.space_group_name_H-M   'P 1'
#
loop_
_entity.id
_entity.type
_entity.pdbx_description
1 polymer ?
#
loop_
_entity_poly.entity_id
_entity_poly.type
_entity_poly.pdbx_seq_one_letter_code
_entity_poly.pdbx_strand_id
1 'polypeptide(L)'
;MFIVGTIFLRNRDRRDEQRRERRQFEERISREWRQFAEKISGEYSKLKDKGIPRKISQVKENFEKLSIILDITGVDVLRYMLDDDHRQHFKTTELENLREDLQSIFQLFNVCSSLLLLGEVPTNIKEELKDLVTDLGEMTYPLFKGERRKIILKCVENFGSSCPKPETESRVSELDASIGVTVPYVDLLRFGTQPEQPYFLTRGVNAGRFVQSATSETELDYSIKCTTFSLNRIVTNQGRNQGDLTFLTQLHKDLEDPRYMTDFATRWRELKPEPFSNLIKQVNHNDTNEVVLVKFTHEVRVYIHLFLNDSCEQINLTTLRNVWKKVTALRPTEAMVKKNCERFIMDLQGIQESPYHCNSQEFCVELTQLWNKLGEIQIIRENNRPEN
;
A
#
# COMPACT_ATOMS: atom_id res chain seq x y z
N MET A 1 8.38 56.71 -59.28
CA MET A 1 8.38 56.68 -57.79
C MET A 1 7.11 56.07 -57.16
N PHE A 2 6.15 55.53 -57.94
CA PHE A 2 4.88 54.99 -57.40
C PHE A 2 4.87 53.48 -57.05
N ILE A 3 5.84 52.71 -57.53
CA ILE A 3 5.89 51.24 -57.36
C ILE A 3 6.41 50.83 -55.96
N VAL A 4 7.28 51.64 -55.34
CA VAL A 4 7.84 51.37 -54.01
C VAL A 4 6.79 51.61 -52.92
N GLY A 5 5.90 52.60 -53.10
CA GLY A 5 4.84 52.91 -52.14
C GLY A 5 3.75 51.83 -52.04
N THR A 6 3.36 51.23 -53.17
CA THR A 6 2.34 50.15 -53.20
C THR A 6 2.86 48.82 -52.66
N ILE A 7 4.13 48.49 -52.89
CA ILE A 7 4.78 47.30 -52.28
C ILE A 7 4.92 47.49 -50.75
N PHE A 8 5.26 48.69 -50.28
CA PHE A 8 5.39 48.97 -48.85
C PHE A 8 4.05 48.94 -48.12
N LEU A 9 2.99 49.48 -48.72
CA LEU A 9 1.62 49.39 -48.20
C LEU A 9 1.11 47.94 -48.17
N ARG A 10 1.31 47.17 -49.25
CA ARG A 10 0.92 45.74 -49.30
C ARG A 10 1.69 44.87 -48.29
N ASN A 11 2.96 45.16 -48.03
CA ASN A 11 3.75 44.50 -46.98
C ASN A 11 3.40 44.98 -45.56
N ARG A 12 2.79 46.16 -45.41
CA ARG A 12 2.27 46.65 -44.13
C ARG A 12 0.91 46.04 -43.82
N ASP A 13 0.00 46.03 -44.80
CA ASP A 13 -1.30 45.36 -44.69
C ASP A 13 -1.16 43.87 -44.41
N ARG A 14 -0.25 43.17 -45.11
CA ARG A 14 0.02 41.74 -44.85
C ARG A 14 0.57 41.48 -43.44
N ARG A 15 1.39 42.40 -42.90
CA ARG A 15 1.90 42.31 -41.52
C ARG A 15 0.82 42.61 -40.49
N ASP A 16 -0.07 43.55 -40.78
CA ASP A 16 -1.18 43.90 -39.90
C ASP A 16 -2.30 42.84 -39.93
N GLU A 17 -2.52 42.17 -41.07
CA GLU A 17 -3.38 40.99 -41.21
C GLU A 17 -2.83 39.82 -40.38
N GLN A 18 -1.55 39.48 -40.53
CA GLN A 18 -0.90 38.45 -39.70
C GLN A 18 -0.97 38.76 -38.21
N ARG A 19 -0.84 40.03 -37.81
CA ARG A 19 -1.02 40.44 -36.41
C ARG A 19 -2.45 40.26 -35.93
N ARG A 20 -3.45 40.51 -36.77
CA ARG A 20 -4.88 40.29 -36.44
C ARG A 20 -5.18 38.80 -36.30
N GLU A 21 -4.72 37.98 -37.25
CA GLU A 21 -4.86 36.52 -37.20
C GLU A 21 -4.21 35.94 -35.94
N ARG A 22 -3.00 36.40 -35.60
CA ARG A 22 -2.29 35.96 -34.39
C ARG A 22 -3.04 36.35 -33.11
N ARG A 23 -3.59 37.57 -33.04
CA ARG A 23 -4.42 38.00 -31.91
C ARG A 23 -5.70 37.18 -31.79
N GLN A 24 -6.40 36.93 -32.90
CA GLN A 24 -7.61 36.11 -32.89
C GLN A 24 -7.33 34.67 -32.45
N PHE A 25 -6.17 34.13 -32.85
CA PHE A 25 -5.71 32.81 -32.41
C PHE A 25 -5.38 32.80 -30.91
N GLU A 26 -4.63 33.79 -30.41
CA GLU A 26 -4.32 33.95 -28.99
C GLU A 26 -5.61 34.13 -28.14
N GLU A 27 -6.57 34.93 -28.61
CA GLU A 27 -7.89 35.10 -27.97
C GLU A 27 -8.71 33.82 -27.97
N ARG A 28 -8.62 33.00 -29.03
CA ARG A 28 -9.28 31.69 -29.07
C ARG A 28 -8.65 30.75 -28.05
N ILE A 29 -7.33 30.64 -28.02
CA ILE A 29 -6.60 29.81 -27.04
C ILE A 29 -6.91 30.26 -25.61
N SER A 30 -6.90 31.57 -25.35
CA SER A 30 -7.23 32.10 -24.03
C SER A 30 -8.65 31.73 -23.60
N ARG A 31 -9.61 31.67 -24.52
CA ARG A 31 -10.98 31.22 -24.23
C ARG A 31 -11.04 29.72 -23.91
N GLU A 32 -10.34 28.88 -24.68
CA GLU A 32 -10.25 27.44 -24.41
C GLU A 32 -9.62 27.17 -23.03
N TRP A 33 -8.53 27.88 -22.69
CA TRP A 33 -7.90 27.78 -21.37
C TRP A 33 -8.82 28.24 -20.24
N ARG A 34 -9.63 29.28 -20.46
CA ARG A 34 -10.59 29.73 -19.45
C ARG A 34 -11.70 28.71 -19.23
N GLN A 35 -12.25 28.14 -20.30
CA GLN A 35 -13.23 27.05 -20.22
C GLN A 35 -12.65 25.83 -19.49
N PHE A 36 -11.38 25.51 -19.75
CA PHE A 36 -10.69 24.46 -19.02
C PHE A 36 -10.52 24.77 -17.54
N ALA A 37 -10.12 26.00 -17.17
CA ALA A 37 -9.98 26.41 -15.78
C ALA A 37 -11.30 26.30 -14.99
N GLU A 38 -12.41 26.69 -15.60
CA GLU A 38 -13.74 26.54 -15.02
C GLU A 38 -14.13 25.07 -14.89
N LYS A 39 -13.86 24.27 -15.94
CA LYS A 39 -14.14 22.83 -15.94
C LYS A 39 -13.32 22.08 -14.90
N ILE A 40 -12.02 22.28 -14.84
CA ILE A 40 -11.14 21.56 -13.90
C ILE A 40 -11.47 21.94 -12.46
N SER A 41 -11.78 23.21 -12.18
CA SER A 41 -12.21 23.64 -10.86
C SER A 41 -13.54 23.00 -10.45
N GLY A 42 -14.50 22.91 -11.38
CA GLY A 42 -15.78 22.24 -11.16
C GLY A 42 -15.62 20.74 -10.95
N GLU A 43 -14.85 20.06 -11.79
CA GLU A 43 -14.59 18.62 -11.65
C GLU A 43 -13.78 18.32 -10.38
N TYR A 44 -12.77 19.12 -10.06
CA TYR A 44 -12.00 18.99 -8.81
C TYR A 44 -12.88 19.16 -7.58
N SER A 45 -13.84 20.08 -7.61
CA SER A 45 -14.81 20.24 -6.51
C SER A 45 -15.63 18.97 -6.32
N LYS A 46 -16.12 18.35 -7.41
CA LYS A 46 -16.82 17.05 -7.35
C LYS A 46 -15.93 15.93 -6.82
N LEU A 47 -14.66 15.89 -7.22
CA LEU A 47 -13.69 14.90 -6.72
C LEU A 47 -13.46 15.09 -5.22
N LYS A 48 -13.35 16.35 -4.76
CA LYS A 48 -13.18 16.72 -3.36
C LYS A 48 -14.40 16.35 -2.52
N ASP A 49 -15.62 16.58 -3.03
CA ASP A 49 -16.87 16.19 -2.35
C ASP A 49 -16.95 14.67 -2.14
N LYS A 50 -16.40 13.89 -3.07
CA LYS A 50 -16.26 12.42 -2.95
C LYS A 50 -15.05 11.96 -2.13
N GLY A 51 -14.21 12.89 -1.68
CA GLY A 51 -12.98 12.62 -0.94
C GLY A 51 -11.86 11.96 -1.76
N ILE A 52 -11.96 11.93 -3.10
CA ILE A 52 -11.06 11.17 -3.97
C ILE A 52 -9.59 11.58 -3.83
N PRO A 53 -9.21 12.87 -3.85
CA PRO A 53 -7.81 13.27 -3.69
C PRO A 53 -7.22 12.76 -2.37
N ARG A 54 -7.98 12.85 -1.27
CA ARG A 54 -7.56 12.35 0.04
C ARG A 54 -7.34 10.83 0.03
N LYS A 55 -8.25 10.08 -0.58
CA LYS A 55 -8.15 8.61 -0.69
C LYS A 55 -6.89 8.21 -1.44
N ILE A 56 -6.65 8.79 -2.62
CA ILE A 56 -5.47 8.49 -3.44
C ILE A 56 -4.18 8.87 -2.73
N SER A 57 -4.10 10.05 -2.11
CA SER A 57 -2.93 10.46 -1.34
C SER A 57 -2.64 9.50 -0.19
N GLN A 58 -3.67 9.04 0.52
CA GLN A 58 -3.52 8.05 1.58
C GLN A 58 -3.02 6.70 1.06
N VAL A 59 -3.53 6.22 -0.08
CA VAL A 59 -3.01 5.02 -0.75
C VAL A 59 -1.54 5.19 -1.08
N LYS A 60 -1.18 6.28 -1.76
CA LYS A 60 0.21 6.58 -2.14
C LYS A 60 1.11 6.57 -0.91
N GLU A 61 0.77 7.33 0.14
CA GLU A 61 1.59 7.43 1.36
C GLU A 61 1.76 6.10 2.08
N ASN A 62 0.71 5.27 2.14
CA ASN A 62 0.79 3.94 2.75
C ASN A 62 1.79 3.08 1.98
N PHE A 63 1.64 3.00 0.65
CA PHE A 63 2.48 2.15 -0.19
C PHE A 63 3.89 2.70 -0.40
N GLU A 64 4.11 4.00 -0.25
CA GLU A 64 5.44 4.63 -0.34
C GLU A 64 6.32 4.25 0.86
N LYS A 65 5.70 4.06 2.03
CA LYS A 65 6.38 3.58 3.25
C LYS A 65 6.64 2.07 3.22
N LEU A 66 5.90 1.31 2.43
CA LEU A 66 6.08 -0.13 2.32
C LEU A 66 7.30 -0.45 1.46
N SER A 67 8.32 -1.03 2.08
CA SER A 67 9.45 -1.62 1.36
C SER A 67 9.14 -3.06 0.98
N ILE A 68 9.12 -3.38 -0.32
CA ILE A 68 8.91 -4.75 -0.80
C ILE A 68 10.25 -5.47 -0.90
N ILE A 69 11.20 -4.80 -1.55
CA ILE A 69 12.63 -5.13 -1.62
C ILE A 69 13.35 -3.78 -1.52
N LEU A 70 14.58 -3.73 -1.00
CA LEU A 70 15.33 -2.49 -0.70
C LEU A 70 15.05 -1.27 -1.60
N ASP A 71 15.07 -1.42 -2.93
CA ASP A 71 14.91 -0.31 -3.88
C ASP A 71 13.51 -0.29 -4.57
N ILE A 72 12.62 -1.22 -4.21
CA ILE A 72 11.27 -1.39 -4.75
C ILE A 72 10.26 -1.11 -3.65
N THR A 73 9.49 -0.04 -3.83
CA THR A 73 8.44 0.36 -2.90
C THR A 73 7.12 -0.36 -3.21
N GLY A 74 6.18 -0.26 -2.28
CA GLY A 74 4.83 -0.72 -2.49
C GLY A 74 4.13 0.04 -3.61
N VAL A 75 4.49 1.30 -3.87
CA VAL A 75 3.96 2.10 -4.99
C VAL A 75 4.36 1.49 -6.32
N ASP A 76 5.58 0.98 -6.45
CA ASP A 76 6.06 0.34 -7.69
C ASP A 76 5.28 -0.94 -7.98
N VAL A 77 5.05 -1.77 -6.96
CA VAL A 77 4.21 -2.97 -7.08
C VAL A 77 2.76 -2.60 -7.35
N LEU A 78 2.21 -1.59 -6.67
CA LEU A 78 0.84 -1.12 -6.91
C LEU A 78 0.69 -0.60 -8.34
N ARG A 79 1.65 0.17 -8.84
CA ARG A 79 1.70 0.63 -10.23
C ARG A 79 1.71 -0.54 -11.22
N TYR A 80 2.43 -1.63 -10.91
CA TYR A 80 2.37 -2.86 -11.70
C TYR A 80 0.99 -3.52 -11.65
N MET A 81 0.38 -3.62 -10.47
CA MET A 81 -0.96 -4.20 -10.31
C MET A 81 -2.08 -3.36 -10.94
N LEU A 82 -1.88 -2.04 -11.05
CA LEU A 82 -2.78 -1.08 -11.68
C LEU A 82 -2.65 -1.02 -13.21
N ASP A 83 -1.71 -1.77 -13.79
CA ASP A 83 -1.57 -1.84 -15.24
C ASP A 83 -2.79 -2.48 -15.89
N ASP A 84 -3.13 -2.07 -17.10
CA ASP A 84 -4.28 -2.62 -17.83
C ASP A 84 -4.00 -4.07 -18.26
N ASP A 85 -2.73 -4.39 -18.56
CA ASP A 85 -2.27 -5.74 -18.94
C ASP A 85 -2.48 -6.77 -17.82
N HIS A 86 -2.41 -6.35 -16.56
CA HIS A 86 -2.58 -7.21 -15.39
C HIS A 86 -3.96 -7.08 -14.72
N ARG A 87 -4.90 -6.35 -15.34
CA ARG A 87 -6.19 -6.04 -14.74
C ARG A 87 -7.02 -7.27 -14.37
N GLN A 88 -7.05 -8.29 -15.23
CA GLN A 88 -7.80 -9.53 -14.93
C GLN A 88 -7.16 -10.32 -13.80
N HIS A 89 -5.84 -10.23 -13.66
CA HIS A 89 -5.08 -10.98 -12.67
C HIS A 89 -5.25 -10.41 -11.26
N PHE A 90 -5.31 -9.08 -11.14
CA PHE A 90 -5.44 -8.36 -9.86
C PHE A 90 -6.83 -7.77 -9.64
N LYS A 91 -7.89 -8.48 -10.06
CA LYS A 91 -9.25 -7.95 -9.99
C LYS A 91 -9.81 -8.02 -8.57
N THR A 92 -9.83 -6.89 -7.87
CA THR A 92 -10.56 -6.68 -6.61
C THR A 92 -11.44 -5.43 -6.70
N THR A 93 -12.52 -5.38 -5.93
CA THR A 93 -13.41 -4.20 -5.89
C THR A 93 -12.64 -2.93 -5.54
N GLU A 94 -11.71 -3.01 -4.59
CA GLU A 94 -10.92 -1.88 -4.13
C GLU A 94 -9.95 -1.36 -5.21
N LEU A 95 -9.28 -2.26 -5.94
CA LEU A 95 -8.40 -1.85 -7.04
C LEU A 95 -9.17 -1.29 -8.22
N GLU A 96 -10.35 -1.83 -8.53
CA GLU A 96 -11.22 -1.26 -9.57
C GLU A 96 -11.71 0.14 -9.19
N ASN A 97 -12.14 0.36 -7.94
CA ASN A 97 -12.51 1.70 -7.47
C ASN A 97 -11.33 2.68 -7.53
N LEU A 98 -10.12 2.25 -7.14
CA LEU A 98 -8.91 3.06 -7.28
C LEU A 98 -8.60 3.38 -8.75
N ARG A 99 -8.76 2.42 -9.67
CA ARG A 99 -8.59 2.64 -11.12
C ARG A 99 -9.58 3.66 -11.66
N GLU A 100 -10.85 3.58 -11.26
CA GLU A 100 -11.89 4.53 -11.69
C GLU A 100 -11.61 5.96 -11.21
N ASP A 101 -11.21 6.11 -9.95
CA ASP A 101 -10.84 7.39 -9.37
C ASP A 101 -9.60 7.99 -10.04
N LEU A 102 -8.56 7.18 -10.26
CA LEU A 102 -7.36 7.57 -11.01
C LEU A 102 -7.70 7.96 -12.45
N GLN A 103 -8.58 7.21 -13.12
CA GLN A 103 -9.01 7.51 -14.48
C GLN A 103 -9.76 8.84 -14.56
N SER A 104 -10.60 9.14 -13.57
CA SER A 104 -11.31 10.42 -13.47
C SER A 104 -10.35 11.61 -13.41
N ILE A 105 -9.27 11.50 -12.63
CA ILE A 105 -8.23 12.52 -12.57
C ILE A 105 -7.41 12.57 -13.87
N PHE A 106 -7.06 11.41 -14.43
CA PHE A 106 -6.28 11.35 -15.68
C PHE A 106 -6.99 12.03 -16.85
N GLN A 107 -8.32 11.95 -16.93
CA GLN A 107 -9.09 12.66 -17.95
C GLN A 107 -8.87 14.18 -17.91
N LEU A 108 -8.70 14.77 -16.71
CA LEU A 108 -8.40 16.20 -16.55
C LEU A 108 -7.01 16.52 -17.14
N PHE A 109 -6.01 15.68 -16.84
CA PHE A 109 -4.66 15.82 -17.39
C PHE A 109 -4.59 15.60 -18.90
N ASN A 110 -5.40 14.69 -19.44
CA ASN A 110 -5.44 14.44 -20.88
C ASN A 110 -6.01 15.64 -21.64
N VAL A 111 -7.05 16.29 -21.11
CA VAL A 111 -7.57 17.56 -21.65
C VAL A 111 -6.52 18.66 -21.54
N CYS A 112 -5.86 18.78 -20.37
CA CYS A 112 -4.78 19.75 -20.16
C CYS A 112 -3.65 19.59 -21.19
N SER A 113 -3.17 18.36 -21.39
CA SER A 113 -2.12 18.04 -22.37
C SER A 113 -2.55 18.37 -23.80
N SER A 114 -3.82 18.15 -24.13
CA SER A 114 -4.37 18.51 -25.45
C SER A 114 -4.34 20.03 -25.68
N LEU A 115 -4.62 20.83 -24.64
CA LEU A 115 -4.54 22.29 -24.71
C LEU A 115 -3.10 22.79 -24.81
N LEU A 116 -2.15 22.11 -24.16
CA LEU A 116 -0.72 22.39 -24.30
C LEU A 116 -0.20 22.19 -25.74
N LEU A 117 -0.88 21.38 -26.56
CA LEU A 117 -0.56 21.26 -27.99
C LEU A 117 -1.03 22.46 -28.82
N LEU A 118 -2.01 23.22 -28.33
CA LEU A 118 -2.56 24.39 -29.02
C LEU A 118 -1.75 25.67 -28.76
N GLY A 119 -1.07 25.76 -27.60
CA GLY A 119 -0.22 26.90 -27.26
C GLY A 119 0.23 26.90 -25.80
N GLU A 120 0.95 27.95 -25.42
CA GLU A 120 1.39 28.15 -24.03
C GLU A 120 0.23 28.45 -23.08
N VAL A 121 0.42 28.13 -21.80
CA VAL A 121 -0.54 28.43 -20.74
C VAL A 121 -0.53 29.94 -20.45
N PRO A 122 -1.68 30.65 -20.55
CA PRO A 122 -1.77 32.05 -20.15
C PRO A 122 -1.36 32.26 -18.69
N THR A 123 -0.64 33.34 -18.39
CA THR A 123 -0.05 33.58 -17.06
C THR A 123 -1.08 33.59 -15.93
N ASN A 124 -2.22 34.22 -16.15
CA ASN A 124 -3.33 34.24 -15.18
C ASN A 124 -3.88 32.83 -14.88
N ILE A 125 -4.03 31.99 -15.91
CA ILE A 125 -4.51 30.60 -15.75
C ILE A 125 -3.44 29.74 -15.09
N LYS A 126 -2.18 29.98 -15.43
CA LYS A 126 -1.04 29.29 -14.82
C LYS A 126 -1.02 29.54 -13.32
N GLU A 127 -1.16 30.78 -12.87
CA GLU A 127 -1.22 31.12 -11.44
C GLU A 127 -2.45 30.54 -10.74
N GLU A 128 -3.63 30.61 -11.36
CA GLU A 128 -4.89 30.09 -10.81
C GLU A 128 -4.88 28.57 -10.58
N LEU A 129 -4.31 27.82 -11.53
CA LEU A 129 -4.36 26.36 -11.52
C LEU A 129 -3.08 25.69 -11.01
N LYS A 130 -2.03 26.47 -10.73
CA LYS A 130 -0.71 25.94 -10.37
C LYS A 130 -0.78 24.90 -9.26
N ASP A 131 -1.37 25.25 -8.13
CA ASP A 131 -1.40 24.39 -6.96
C ASP A 131 -2.28 23.16 -7.22
N LEU A 132 -3.44 23.35 -7.84
CA LEU A 132 -4.37 22.27 -8.17
C LEU A 132 -3.73 21.23 -9.11
N VAL A 133 -3.10 21.68 -10.20
CA VAL A 133 -2.47 20.79 -11.18
C VAL A 133 -1.25 20.09 -10.57
N THR A 134 -0.50 20.80 -9.73
CA THR A 134 0.68 20.24 -9.05
C THR A 134 0.26 19.18 -8.03
N ASP A 135 -0.69 19.50 -7.13
CA ASP A 135 -1.17 18.58 -6.10
C ASP A 135 -1.78 17.30 -6.71
N LEU A 136 -2.67 17.46 -7.69
CA LEU A 136 -3.26 16.33 -8.41
C LEU A 136 -2.20 15.51 -9.13
N GLY A 137 -1.17 16.17 -9.66
CA GLY A 137 -0.09 15.53 -10.38
C GLY A 137 0.76 14.69 -9.44
N GLU A 138 1.29 15.31 -8.40
CA GLU A 138 2.19 14.72 -7.41
C GLU A 138 1.59 13.51 -6.67
N MET A 139 0.28 13.53 -6.44
CA MET A 139 -0.40 12.40 -5.81
C MET A 139 -0.66 11.24 -6.79
N THR A 140 -0.80 11.49 -8.09
CA THR A 140 -1.23 10.47 -9.06
C THR A 140 -0.12 9.93 -9.95
N TYR A 141 0.84 10.75 -10.39
CA TYR A 141 1.87 10.31 -11.34
C TYR A 141 2.65 9.06 -10.88
N PRO A 142 2.92 8.81 -9.58
CA PRO A 142 3.63 7.61 -9.15
C PRO A 142 2.89 6.30 -9.44
N LEU A 143 1.56 6.38 -9.64
CA LEU A 143 0.65 5.24 -9.87
C LEU A 143 0.41 4.96 -11.36
N PHE A 144 0.85 5.84 -12.26
CA PHE A 144 0.72 5.67 -13.71
C PHE A 144 2.03 5.20 -14.34
N LYS A 145 1.92 4.44 -15.44
CA LYS A 145 3.03 4.00 -16.30
C LYS A 145 3.01 4.67 -17.67
N GLY A 146 4.16 4.59 -18.35
CA GLY A 146 4.29 4.86 -19.79
C GLY A 146 3.74 6.22 -20.20
N GLU A 147 2.90 6.24 -21.24
CA GLU A 147 2.39 7.48 -21.83
C GLU A 147 1.47 8.26 -20.89
N ARG A 148 0.63 7.58 -20.08
CA ARG A 148 -0.25 8.27 -19.12
C ARG A 148 0.55 9.06 -18.09
N ARG A 149 1.66 8.47 -17.61
CA ARG A 149 2.59 9.14 -16.69
C ARG A 149 3.23 10.36 -17.34
N LYS A 150 3.75 10.23 -18.57
CA LYS A 150 4.37 11.33 -19.33
C LYS A 150 3.41 12.51 -19.53
N ILE A 151 2.15 12.23 -19.82
CA ILE A 151 1.09 13.25 -19.94
C ILE A 151 0.96 14.06 -18.64
N ILE A 152 0.87 13.38 -17.49
CA ILE A 152 0.73 14.05 -16.19
C ILE A 152 1.97 14.91 -15.90
N LEU A 153 3.17 14.35 -16.07
CA LEU A 153 4.42 15.06 -15.82
C LEU A 153 4.56 16.31 -16.70
N LYS A 154 4.21 16.20 -18.00
CA LYS A 154 4.21 17.34 -18.91
C LYS A 154 3.26 18.45 -18.45
N CYS A 155 2.07 18.09 -17.97
CA CYS A 155 1.14 19.07 -17.42
C CYS A 155 1.70 19.74 -16.16
N VAL A 156 2.22 18.98 -15.21
CA VAL A 156 2.83 19.52 -13.98
C VAL A 156 3.99 20.48 -14.31
N GLU A 157 4.86 20.11 -15.26
CA GLU A 157 5.98 20.95 -15.70
C GLU A 157 5.54 22.30 -16.29
N ASN A 158 4.41 22.32 -17.00
CA ASN A 158 3.90 23.56 -17.60
C ASN A 158 3.26 24.51 -16.56
N PHE A 159 2.77 23.99 -15.44
CA PHE A 159 2.09 24.75 -14.39
C PHE A 159 2.96 25.09 -13.17
N GLY A 160 3.98 24.28 -12.86
CA GLY A 160 4.83 24.44 -11.67
C GLY A 160 6.25 23.91 -11.87
N SER A 161 7.02 23.81 -10.77
CA SER A 161 8.40 23.33 -10.81
C SER A 161 8.72 22.36 -9.69
N SER A 162 8.68 21.07 -10.04
CA SER A 162 9.61 20.01 -9.64
C SER A 162 9.23 18.75 -10.42
N CYS A 163 9.55 18.72 -11.72
CA CYS A 163 9.43 17.48 -12.49
C CYS A 163 10.52 16.51 -12.00
N PRO A 164 10.25 15.19 -11.89
CA PRO A 164 11.27 14.21 -11.63
C PRO A 164 12.41 14.36 -12.63
N LYS A 165 13.66 14.21 -12.17
CA LYS A 165 14.82 14.27 -13.06
C LYS A 165 14.69 13.18 -14.15
N PRO A 166 15.20 13.39 -15.37
CA PRO A 166 15.17 12.38 -16.42
C PRO A 166 15.74 11.01 -16.02
N GLU A 167 16.76 11.01 -15.15
CA GLU A 167 17.35 9.81 -14.56
C GLU A 167 16.33 9.01 -13.73
N THR A 168 15.45 9.69 -13.01
CA THR A 168 14.36 9.07 -12.24
C THR A 168 13.37 8.39 -13.18
N GLU A 169 13.04 9.01 -14.33
CA GLU A 169 12.09 8.43 -15.29
C GLU A 169 12.67 7.23 -16.05
N SER A 170 13.98 7.22 -16.36
CA SER A 170 14.65 6.04 -16.92
C SER A 170 14.58 4.88 -15.93
N ARG A 171 14.93 5.13 -14.66
CA ARG A 171 14.89 4.13 -13.59
C ARG A 171 13.49 3.57 -13.37
N VAL A 172 12.45 4.41 -13.39
CA VAL A 172 11.06 3.96 -13.27
C VAL A 172 10.66 3.08 -14.45
N SER A 173 11.06 3.43 -15.67
CA SER A 173 10.75 2.63 -16.87
C SER A 173 11.47 1.27 -16.86
N GLU A 174 12.74 1.24 -16.45
CA GLU A 174 13.52 0.01 -16.27
C GLU A 174 12.91 -0.88 -15.18
N LEU A 175 12.47 -0.27 -14.08
CA LEU A 175 11.80 -0.98 -12.99
C LEU A 175 10.47 -1.58 -13.46
N ASP A 176 9.65 -0.81 -14.17
CA ASP A 176 8.36 -1.27 -14.67
C ASP A 176 8.49 -2.49 -15.60
N ALA A 177 9.57 -2.57 -16.39
CA ALA A 177 9.86 -3.69 -17.27
C ALA A 177 10.43 -4.92 -16.53
N SER A 178 11.07 -4.72 -15.37
CA SER A 178 11.80 -5.78 -14.65
C SER A 178 11.13 -6.25 -13.35
N ILE A 179 10.02 -5.62 -12.95
CA ILE A 179 9.38 -5.90 -11.65
C ILE A 179 8.92 -7.36 -11.51
N GLY A 180 8.41 -7.99 -12.59
CA GLY A 180 8.03 -9.40 -12.57
C GLY A 180 9.21 -10.36 -12.39
N VAL A 181 10.41 -9.96 -12.85
CA VAL A 181 11.65 -10.75 -12.65
C VAL A 181 12.22 -10.50 -11.25
N THR A 182 12.17 -9.26 -10.78
CA THR A 182 12.76 -8.85 -9.50
C THR A 182 11.90 -9.26 -8.30
N VAL A 183 10.58 -9.24 -8.47
CA VAL A 183 9.58 -9.68 -7.50
C VAL A 183 8.83 -10.89 -8.10
N PRO A 184 9.42 -12.10 -8.12
CA PRO A 184 8.86 -13.25 -8.83
C PRO A 184 7.48 -13.68 -8.29
N TYR A 185 7.18 -13.38 -7.03
CA TYR A 185 5.88 -13.64 -6.42
C TYR A 185 4.86 -12.50 -6.61
N VAL A 186 5.14 -11.47 -7.42
CA VAL A 186 4.25 -10.30 -7.57
C VAL A 186 2.84 -10.71 -7.97
N ASP A 187 2.72 -11.70 -8.85
CA ASP A 187 1.45 -12.26 -9.31
C ASP A 187 0.72 -13.08 -8.23
N LEU A 188 1.39 -13.43 -7.13
CA LEU A 188 0.78 -14.07 -5.97
C LEU A 188 0.33 -13.05 -4.93
N LEU A 189 0.65 -11.76 -5.08
CA LEU A 189 0.23 -10.73 -4.14
C LEU A 189 -1.26 -10.43 -4.32
N ARG A 190 -1.92 -10.17 -3.20
CA ARG A 190 -3.27 -9.66 -3.12
C ARG A 190 -3.33 -8.42 -2.27
N PHE A 191 -4.27 -7.59 -2.65
CA PHE A 191 -4.66 -6.40 -1.94
C PHE A 191 -5.53 -6.74 -0.71
N GLY A 192 -5.25 -6.11 0.42
CA GLY A 192 -6.11 -6.14 1.61
C GLY A 192 -5.55 -6.96 2.79
N THR A 193 -6.11 -6.68 3.97
CA THR A 193 -5.91 -7.42 5.22
C THR A 193 -6.33 -8.88 5.05
N GLN A 194 -5.73 -9.76 5.84
CA GLN A 194 -6.21 -11.14 5.99
C GLN A 194 -7.74 -11.13 6.12
N PRO A 195 -8.46 -12.13 5.56
CA PRO A 195 -9.84 -12.31 5.97
C PRO A 195 -9.80 -12.48 7.49
N GLU A 196 -10.32 -11.50 8.22
CA GLU A 196 -10.66 -11.70 9.61
C GLU A 196 -11.59 -12.92 9.62
N GLN A 197 -11.07 -14.05 10.10
CA GLN A 197 -11.95 -15.05 10.66
C GLN A 197 -12.43 -14.49 12.01
N PRO A 198 -13.74 -14.58 12.26
CA PRO A 198 -14.45 -13.78 13.23
C PRO A 198 -14.06 -14.18 14.65
N TYR A 199 -13.80 -13.20 15.51
CA TYR A 199 -14.03 -13.42 16.93
C TYR A 199 -15.55 -13.45 17.14
N PHE A 200 -16.15 -14.64 16.95
CA PHE A 200 -17.44 -14.96 17.54
C PHE A 200 -17.26 -14.95 19.06
N LEU A 201 -17.69 -13.87 19.70
CA LEU A 201 -18.25 -13.94 21.05
C LEU A 201 -19.77 -13.84 20.91
N THR A 202 -20.40 -14.95 20.61
CA THR A 202 -21.83 -15.13 20.86
C THR A 202 -22.04 -16.33 21.78
N ARG A 203 -22.28 -16.06 23.07
CA ARG A 203 -23.52 -16.51 23.74
C ARG A 203 -23.71 -15.84 25.10
N GLY A 204 -24.85 -15.17 25.24
CA GLY A 204 -25.40 -14.66 26.50
C GLY A 204 -26.76 -14.03 26.21
N VAL A 205 -27.80 -14.85 26.20
CA VAL A 205 -29.17 -14.50 25.83
C VAL A 205 -29.88 -13.88 27.03
N ASN A 206 -30.34 -12.62 26.94
CA ASN A 206 -31.74 -12.24 27.16
C ASN A 206 -32.01 -10.74 26.95
N ALA A 207 -32.79 -10.49 25.90
CA ALA A 207 -33.91 -9.55 25.82
C ALA A 207 -33.75 -8.10 26.35
N GLY A 208 -33.57 -7.17 25.42
CA GLY A 208 -33.93 -5.77 25.64
C GLY A 208 -33.47 -4.85 24.51
N ARG A 209 -34.30 -4.71 23.46
CA ARG A 209 -34.24 -3.64 22.44
C ARG A 209 -32.85 -3.11 22.08
N PHE A 210 -32.22 -3.69 21.08
CA PHE A 210 -31.34 -2.91 20.21
C PHE A 210 -31.76 -3.08 18.75
N VAL A 211 -31.88 -1.90 18.14
CA VAL A 211 -32.28 -1.61 16.78
C VAL A 211 -31.58 -2.58 15.81
N GLN A 212 -32.37 -3.28 14.99
CA GLN A 212 -31.90 -3.74 13.69
C GLN A 212 -31.49 -2.49 12.91
N SER A 213 -30.24 -2.04 13.06
CA SER A 213 -29.64 -1.23 12.02
C SER A 213 -29.27 -2.21 10.94
N ALA A 214 -30.12 -2.22 9.90
CA ALA A 214 -29.74 -2.62 8.57
C ALA A 214 -28.26 -2.28 8.37
N THR A 215 -27.42 -3.28 8.18
CA THR A 215 -26.10 -3.07 7.58
C THR A 215 -26.41 -2.60 6.17
N SER A 216 -26.55 -1.29 6.01
CA SER A 216 -26.35 -0.66 4.73
C SER A 216 -25.00 -1.14 4.22
N GLU A 217 -24.98 -1.54 2.96
CA GLU A 217 -23.79 -1.51 2.13
C GLU A 217 -23.22 -0.08 2.21
N THR A 218 -22.47 0.19 3.26
CA THR A 218 -21.57 1.33 3.30
C THR A 218 -20.37 0.86 2.51
N GLU A 219 -20.26 1.34 1.27
CA GLU A 219 -19.04 1.24 0.47
C GLU A 219 -17.85 1.60 1.36
N LEU A 220 -17.16 0.58 1.87
CA LEU A 220 -15.96 0.78 2.68
C LEU A 220 -14.92 1.47 1.80
N ASP A 221 -14.47 2.64 2.24
CA ASP A 221 -13.43 3.44 1.60
C ASP A 221 -12.20 2.57 1.31
N TYR A 222 -11.85 2.42 0.03
CA TYR A 222 -10.72 1.58 -0.38
C TYR A 222 -9.41 2.06 0.25
N SER A 223 -9.25 3.35 0.57
CA SER A 223 -8.04 3.88 1.19
C SER A 223 -7.73 3.28 2.56
N ILE A 224 -8.76 2.79 3.27
CA ILE A 224 -8.62 2.11 4.58
C ILE A 224 -8.16 0.67 4.39
N LYS A 225 -8.57 0.02 3.30
CA LYS A 225 -8.15 -1.35 2.96
C LYS A 225 -6.81 -1.38 2.21
N CYS A 226 -6.44 -0.26 1.57
CA CYS A 226 -5.22 -0.05 0.79
C CYS A 226 -4.02 0.24 1.68
N THR A 227 -3.62 -0.74 2.49
CA THR A 227 -2.56 -0.51 3.48
C THR A 227 -1.41 -1.49 3.40
N THR A 228 -1.58 -2.66 2.76
CA THR A 228 -0.53 -3.68 2.67
C THR A 228 -0.80 -4.69 1.55
N PHE A 229 0.20 -5.51 1.25
CA PHE A 229 0.09 -6.68 0.39
C PHE A 229 0.19 -7.96 1.20
N SER A 230 -0.74 -8.88 0.96
CA SER A 230 -0.73 -10.23 1.48
C SER A 230 -0.44 -11.23 0.36
N LEU A 231 0.08 -12.42 0.68
CA LEU A 231 0.11 -13.51 -0.29
C LEU A 231 -1.29 -14.12 -0.46
N ASN A 232 -1.63 -14.41 -1.69
CA ASN A 232 -2.85 -15.09 -2.06
C ASN A 232 -2.86 -16.53 -1.51
N ARG A 233 -3.77 -16.82 -0.57
CA ARG A 233 -3.99 -18.18 -0.07
C ARG A 233 -4.83 -19.00 -1.05
N ILE A 234 -4.31 -19.30 -2.24
CA ILE A 234 -4.82 -20.45 -3.01
C ILE A 234 -4.04 -21.67 -2.52
N VAL A 235 -4.34 -22.09 -1.29
CA VAL A 235 -3.87 -23.36 -0.74
C VAL A 235 -4.88 -24.43 -1.15
N THR A 236 -4.88 -24.78 -2.43
CA THR A 236 -5.61 -25.95 -2.94
C THR A 236 -4.75 -26.70 -3.93
N ASN A 237 -3.59 -27.18 -3.50
CA ASN A 237 -2.88 -28.25 -4.21
C ASN A 237 -2.68 -29.43 -3.27
N GLN A 238 -3.36 -30.54 -3.57
CA GLN A 238 -3.18 -31.85 -2.95
C GLN A 238 -1.89 -32.51 -3.45
N GLY A 239 -0.73 -31.88 -3.17
CA GLY A 239 0.59 -32.28 -3.67
C GLY A 239 1.57 -32.76 -2.60
N ARG A 240 2.69 -33.38 -3.04
CA ARG A 240 3.70 -34.07 -2.22
C ARG A 240 4.44 -33.22 -1.16
N ASN A 241 4.30 -31.89 -1.16
CA ASN A 241 5.04 -30.98 -0.27
C ASN A 241 4.14 -30.07 0.60
N GLN A 242 2.91 -30.51 0.90
CA GLN A 242 1.94 -29.73 1.67
C GLN A 242 2.47 -29.28 3.06
N GLY A 243 3.29 -30.11 3.72
CA GLY A 243 3.85 -29.79 5.03
C GLY A 243 4.85 -28.63 5.01
N ASP A 244 5.65 -28.51 3.94
CA ASP A 244 6.60 -27.41 3.75
C ASP A 244 5.89 -26.11 3.39
N LEU A 245 4.92 -26.18 2.47
CA LEU A 245 4.10 -25.01 2.11
C LEU A 245 3.29 -24.49 3.29
N THR A 246 2.74 -25.38 4.13
CA THR A 246 2.01 -25.01 5.36
C THR A 246 2.94 -24.30 6.34
N PHE A 247 4.15 -24.82 6.53
CA PHE A 247 5.17 -24.20 7.37
C PHE A 247 5.54 -22.80 6.85
N LEU A 248 5.87 -22.67 5.56
CA LEU A 248 6.24 -21.39 4.95
C LEU A 248 5.12 -20.36 5.06
N THR A 249 3.88 -20.78 4.83
CA THR A 249 2.70 -19.91 4.97
C THR A 249 2.52 -19.44 6.42
N GLN A 250 2.80 -20.30 7.40
CA GLN A 250 2.71 -19.93 8.81
C GLN A 250 3.85 -19.00 9.22
N LEU A 251 5.09 -19.29 8.78
CA LEU A 251 6.24 -18.41 8.97
C LEU A 251 5.99 -17.03 8.35
N HIS A 252 5.44 -16.97 7.13
CA HIS A 252 5.11 -15.72 6.47
C HIS A 252 4.14 -14.85 7.29
N LYS A 253 3.06 -15.43 7.83
CA LYS A 253 2.15 -14.71 8.74
C LYS A 253 2.84 -14.23 10.01
N ASP A 254 3.74 -15.04 10.55
CA ASP A 254 4.47 -14.74 11.76
C ASP A 254 5.49 -13.61 11.56
N LEU A 255 6.06 -13.49 10.36
CA LEU A 255 6.94 -12.38 9.96
C LEU A 255 6.17 -11.07 9.74
N GLU A 256 4.90 -11.14 9.35
CA GLU A 256 4.02 -9.97 9.22
C GLU A 256 3.52 -9.43 10.57
N ASP A 257 3.77 -10.16 11.67
CA ASP A 257 3.39 -9.74 13.02
C ASP A 257 4.49 -8.85 13.64
N PRO A 258 4.21 -7.56 13.87
CA PRO A 258 5.21 -6.61 14.37
C PRO A 258 5.74 -6.97 15.77
N ARG A 259 5.00 -7.78 16.55
CA ARG A 259 5.42 -8.20 17.89
C ARG A 259 6.71 -9.02 17.87
N TYR A 260 6.94 -9.79 16.82
CA TYR A 260 8.09 -10.70 16.71
C TYR A 260 9.20 -10.16 15.79
N MET A 261 9.05 -8.94 15.27
CA MET A 261 10.00 -8.35 14.31
C MET A 261 11.45 -8.40 14.83
N THR A 262 11.67 -7.93 16.06
CA THR A 262 13.01 -7.87 16.65
C THR A 262 13.60 -9.26 16.86
N ASP A 263 12.79 -10.22 17.30
CA ASP A 263 13.23 -11.60 17.53
C ASP A 263 13.61 -12.28 16.22
N PHE A 264 12.76 -12.17 15.20
CA PHE A 264 13.05 -12.71 13.87
C PHE A 264 14.29 -12.06 13.26
N ALA A 265 14.41 -10.73 13.29
CA ALA A 265 15.58 -10.04 12.76
C ALA A 265 16.88 -10.47 13.48
N THR A 266 16.84 -10.60 14.80
CA THR A 266 18.01 -11.01 15.60
C THR A 266 18.42 -12.45 15.29
N ARG A 267 17.47 -13.39 15.32
CA ARG A 267 17.75 -14.80 15.03
C ARG A 267 18.19 -15.03 13.59
N TRP A 268 17.67 -14.25 12.65
CA TRP A 268 18.11 -14.29 11.25
C TRP A 268 19.56 -13.84 11.10
N ARG A 269 19.97 -12.75 11.78
CA ARG A 269 21.37 -12.28 11.77
C ARG A 269 22.34 -13.28 12.39
N GLU A 270 21.98 -13.90 13.51
CA GLU A 270 22.82 -14.89 14.21
C GLU A 270 23.21 -16.06 13.31
N LEU A 271 22.29 -16.52 12.46
CA LEU A 271 22.50 -17.69 11.62
C LEU A 271 23.27 -17.39 10.33
N LYS A 272 23.43 -16.11 9.95
CA LYS A 272 24.07 -15.67 8.70
C LYS A 272 23.73 -16.59 7.51
N PRO A 273 22.44 -16.82 7.22
CA PRO A 273 22.05 -17.72 6.14
C PRO A 273 22.59 -17.20 4.81
N GLU A 274 23.18 -18.10 4.01
CA GLU A 274 23.40 -17.79 2.60
C GLU A 274 22.03 -17.68 1.91
N PRO A 275 21.75 -16.57 1.21
CA PRO A 275 20.49 -16.43 0.51
C PRO A 275 20.39 -17.49 -0.58
N PHE A 276 19.27 -18.18 -0.63
CA PHE A 276 19.07 -19.25 -1.61
C PHE A 276 19.06 -18.76 -3.06
N SER A 277 18.66 -17.51 -3.29
CA SER A 277 18.70 -16.91 -4.62
C SER A 277 19.55 -15.65 -4.64
N ASN A 278 20.26 -15.45 -5.75
CA ASN A 278 20.96 -14.19 -6.05
C ASN A 278 20.01 -12.98 -6.15
N LEU A 279 18.69 -13.22 -6.09
CA LEU A 279 17.63 -12.21 -6.13
C LEU A 279 17.53 -11.44 -4.80
N ILE A 280 18.07 -11.97 -3.70
CA ILE A 280 17.96 -11.38 -2.37
C ILE A 280 19.29 -10.76 -1.96
N LYS A 281 19.30 -9.43 -1.71
CA LYS A 281 20.51 -8.80 -1.17
C LYS A 281 20.83 -9.38 0.20
N GLN A 282 22.07 -9.81 0.40
CA GLN A 282 22.55 -10.33 1.68
C GLN A 282 22.29 -9.35 2.83
N VAL A 283 22.05 -9.90 4.02
CA VAL A 283 21.90 -9.11 5.25
C VAL A 283 23.25 -8.50 5.62
N ASN A 284 23.27 -7.18 5.76
CA ASN A 284 24.44 -6.42 6.17
C ASN A 284 24.41 -6.16 7.68
N HIS A 285 25.58 -6.02 8.29
CA HIS A 285 25.71 -5.69 9.72
C HIS A 285 25.10 -4.33 10.08
N ASN A 286 24.98 -3.42 9.11
CA ASN A 286 24.36 -2.10 9.28
C ASN A 286 22.84 -2.08 9.00
N ASP A 287 22.24 -3.20 8.59
CA ASP A 287 20.81 -3.24 8.32
C ASP A 287 20.01 -3.11 9.62
N THR A 288 19.00 -2.24 9.63
CA THR A 288 18.03 -2.13 10.73
C THR A 288 17.19 -3.42 10.84
N ASN A 289 16.54 -3.65 11.98
CA ASN A 289 15.68 -4.84 12.16
C ASN A 289 14.58 -4.92 11.09
N GLU A 290 14.02 -3.77 10.72
CA GLU A 290 13.02 -3.65 9.67
C GLU A 290 13.56 -4.10 8.31
N VAL A 291 14.74 -3.61 7.91
CA VAL A 291 15.38 -4.00 6.64
C VAL A 291 15.67 -5.50 6.61
N VAL A 292 16.16 -6.06 7.72
CA VAL A 292 16.40 -7.51 7.84
C VAL A 292 15.09 -8.30 7.70
N LEU A 293 14.03 -7.85 8.35
CA LEU A 293 12.73 -8.51 8.29
C LEU A 293 12.12 -8.44 6.87
N VAL A 294 12.27 -7.32 6.17
CA VAL A 294 11.83 -7.17 4.77
C VAL A 294 12.55 -8.18 3.87
N LYS A 295 13.89 -8.29 3.99
CA LYS A 295 14.69 -9.28 3.24
C LYS A 295 14.23 -10.71 3.55
N PHE A 296 14.01 -11.01 4.82
CA PHE A 296 13.58 -12.34 5.26
C PHE A 296 12.16 -12.67 4.75
N THR A 297 11.24 -11.70 4.80
CA THR A 297 9.89 -11.84 4.27
C THR A 297 9.90 -12.08 2.76
N HIS A 298 10.73 -11.32 2.02
CA HIS A 298 10.93 -11.52 0.59
C HIS A 298 11.43 -12.94 0.29
N GLU A 299 12.40 -13.44 1.06
CA GLU A 299 12.91 -14.82 0.91
C GLU A 299 11.84 -15.88 1.11
N VAL A 300 11.04 -15.76 2.17
CA VAL A 300 9.93 -16.69 2.42
C VAL A 300 8.89 -16.64 1.30
N ARG A 301 8.57 -15.44 0.76
CA ARG A 301 7.64 -15.29 -0.37
C ARG A 301 8.19 -15.92 -1.65
N VAL A 302 9.49 -15.83 -1.92
CA VAL A 302 10.15 -16.53 -3.05
C VAL A 302 10.03 -18.04 -2.89
N TYR A 303 10.29 -18.58 -1.70
CA TYR A 303 10.10 -20.01 -1.47
C TYR A 303 8.66 -20.45 -1.71
N ILE A 304 7.68 -19.71 -1.19
CA ILE A 304 6.27 -20.02 -1.43
C ILE A 304 5.97 -20.06 -2.93
N HIS A 305 6.47 -19.09 -3.70
CA HIS A 305 6.32 -19.07 -5.16
C HIS A 305 6.93 -20.30 -5.84
N LEU A 306 8.16 -20.68 -5.48
CA LEU A 306 8.84 -21.86 -6.06
C LEU A 306 8.09 -23.16 -5.75
N PHE A 307 7.54 -23.29 -4.54
CA PHE A 307 6.74 -24.45 -4.15
C PHE A 307 5.39 -24.52 -4.89
N LEU A 308 4.78 -23.38 -5.22
CA LEU A 308 3.52 -23.34 -5.96
C LEU A 308 3.70 -23.66 -7.46
N ASN A 309 4.88 -23.37 -8.02
CA ASN A 309 5.19 -23.58 -9.43
C ASN A 309 5.92 -24.90 -9.72
N ASP A 310 5.95 -25.85 -8.76
CA ASP A 310 6.64 -27.15 -8.86
C ASP A 310 8.11 -27.07 -9.33
N SER A 311 8.74 -25.90 -9.18
CA SER A 311 10.12 -25.61 -9.62
C SER A 311 11.14 -25.98 -8.53
N CYS A 312 10.75 -26.88 -7.61
CA CYS A 312 11.43 -27.12 -6.35
C CYS A 312 12.50 -28.22 -6.51
N GLU A 313 13.68 -27.85 -6.98
CA GLU A 313 14.88 -28.64 -6.72
C GLU A 313 15.29 -28.43 -5.25
N GLN A 314 15.11 -29.47 -4.42
CA GLN A 314 15.57 -29.63 -3.01
C GLN A 314 15.87 -28.32 -2.24
N ILE A 315 14.86 -27.48 -2.02
CA ILE A 315 15.02 -26.28 -1.18
C ILE A 315 15.26 -26.70 0.27
N ASN A 316 16.42 -26.34 0.83
CA ASN A 316 16.75 -26.67 2.21
C ASN A 316 16.09 -25.69 3.20
N LEU A 317 14.94 -26.06 3.74
CA LEU A 317 14.19 -25.25 4.72
C LEU A 317 14.72 -25.36 6.16
N THR A 318 15.82 -26.08 6.41
CA THR A 318 16.32 -26.35 7.77
C THR A 318 16.63 -25.06 8.53
N THR A 319 17.26 -24.08 7.87
CA THR A 319 17.61 -22.80 8.49
C THR A 319 16.36 -22.01 8.88
N LEU A 320 15.38 -21.91 7.98
CA LEU A 320 14.08 -21.27 8.25
C LEU A 320 13.36 -21.92 9.43
N ARG A 321 13.32 -23.26 9.46
CA ARG A 321 12.68 -24.03 10.54
C ARG A 321 13.40 -23.80 11.87
N ASN A 322 14.72 -23.67 11.88
CA ASN A 322 15.48 -23.40 13.09
C ASN A 322 15.21 -22.00 13.63
N VAL A 323 15.17 -20.98 12.77
CA VAL A 323 14.81 -19.60 13.16
C VAL A 323 13.41 -19.59 13.74
N TRP A 324 12.45 -20.14 13.00
CA TRP A 324 11.05 -20.18 13.39
C TRP A 324 10.87 -20.91 14.72
N LYS A 325 11.50 -22.07 14.92
CA LYS A 325 11.47 -22.79 16.20
C LYS A 325 12.05 -21.97 17.35
N LYS A 326 13.18 -21.27 17.16
CA LYS A 326 13.79 -20.44 18.21
C LYS A 326 12.88 -19.28 18.63
N VAL A 327 12.23 -18.62 17.68
CA VAL A 327 11.30 -17.51 17.96
C VAL A 327 9.99 -18.04 18.56
N THR A 328 9.44 -19.12 17.99
CA THR A 328 8.18 -19.71 18.48
C THR A 328 8.31 -20.42 19.82
N ALA A 329 9.49 -20.93 20.19
CA ALA A 329 9.73 -21.51 21.50
C ALA A 329 9.55 -20.50 22.65
N LEU A 330 9.60 -19.20 22.36
CA LEU A 330 9.35 -18.10 23.31
C LEU A 330 7.87 -17.70 23.39
N ARG A 331 7.02 -18.16 22.45
CA ARG A 331 5.56 -17.91 22.42
C ARG A 331 4.69 -18.65 23.45
N PRO A 332 5.06 -19.80 24.04
CA PRO A 332 4.23 -20.49 25.03
C PRO A 332 3.83 -19.57 26.19
N THR A 333 4.69 -18.61 26.54
CA THR A 333 4.44 -17.61 27.58
C THR A 333 3.27 -16.69 27.22
N GLU A 334 3.10 -16.29 25.95
CA GLU A 334 1.99 -15.43 25.52
C GLU A 334 0.65 -16.18 25.46
N ALA A 335 0.64 -17.43 24.97
CA ALA A 335 -0.59 -18.24 24.97
C ALA A 335 -1.04 -18.58 26.39
N MET A 336 -0.08 -18.84 27.29
CA MET A 336 -0.35 -19.06 28.71
C MET A 336 -0.82 -17.77 29.41
N VAL A 337 -0.20 -16.61 29.11
CA VAL A 337 -0.65 -15.30 29.58
C VAL A 337 -2.06 -14.99 29.08
N LYS A 338 -2.34 -15.17 27.79
CA LYS A 338 -3.67 -14.94 27.20
C LYS A 338 -4.74 -15.80 27.87
N LYS A 339 -4.49 -17.10 28.02
CA LYS A 339 -5.40 -18.03 28.72
C LYS A 339 -5.65 -17.60 30.17
N ASN A 340 -4.61 -17.14 30.86
CA ASN A 340 -4.74 -16.65 32.24
C ASN A 340 -5.49 -15.31 32.31
N CYS A 341 -5.30 -14.40 31.36
CA CYS A 341 -6.07 -13.17 31.24
C CYS A 341 -7.55 -13.41 30.90
N GLU A 342 -7.85 -14.33 29.97
CA GLU A 342 -9.22 -14.72 29.63
C GLU A 342 -9.94 -15.32 30.84
N ARG A 343 -9.24 -16.19 31.59
CA ARG A 343 -9.76 -16.74 32.84
C ARG A 343 -10.00 -15.66 33.89
N PHE A 344 -9.05 -14.73 34.05
CA PHE A 344 -9.20 -13.61 34.98
C PHE A 344 -10.42 -12.73 34.65
N ILE A 345 -10.68 -12.48 33.37
CA ILE A 345 -11.86 -11.73 32.93
C ILE A 345 -13.16 -12.49 33.24
N MET A 346 -13.21 -13.80 32.96
CA MET A 346 -14.38 -14.64 33.29
C MET A 346 -14.65 -14.68 34.80
N ASP A 347 -13.60 -14.84 35.60
CA ASP A 347 -13.70 -14.88 37.06
C ASP A 347 -14.22 -13.52 37.57
N LEU A 348 -13.69 -12.38 37.08
CA LEU A 348 -14.20 -11.04 37.41
C LEU A 348 -15.66 -10.81 37.01
N GLN A 349 -16.08 -11.35 35.86
CA GLN A 349 -17.49 -11.29 35.42
C GLN A 349 -18.40 -12.08 36.35
N GLY A 350 -18.01 -13.31 36.72
CA GLY A 350 -18.75 -14.13 37.69
C GLY A 350 -18.87 -13.46 39.06
N ILE A 351 -17.85 -12.69 39.47
CA ILE A 351 -17.85 -11.91 40.70
C ILE A 351 -18.81 -10.71 40.61
N GLN A 352 -18.82 -9.98 39.48
CA GLN A 352 -19.75 -8.87 39.25
C GLN A 352 -21.22 -9.31 39.23
N GLU A 353 -21.49 -10.51 38.76
CA GLU A 353 -22.84 -11.09 38.72
C GLU A 353 -23.26 -11.73 40.05
N SER A 354 -22.35 -11.90 41.00
CA SER A 354 -22.60 -12.53 42.30
C SER A 354 -23.22 -11.54 43.31
N PRO A 355 -24.30 -11.91 44.04
CA PRO A 355 -24.92 -11.04 45.04
C PRO A 355 -24.10 -10.85 46.34
N TYR A 356 -22.95 -11.53 46.50
CA TYR A 356 -22.10 -11.51 47.72
C TYR A 356 -20.67 -11.01 47.48
N HIS A 357 -20.53 -10.11 46.50
CA HIS A 357 -19.31 -9.67 45.79
C HIS A 357 -18.08 -9.28 46.64
N CYS A 358 -18.20 -8.98 47.94
CA CYS A 358 -17.07 -8.51 48.74
C CYS A 358 -16.80 -9.25 50.06
N ASN A 359 -17.63 -10.24 50.44
CA ASN A 359 -17.50 -10.94 51.75
C ASN A 359 -17.51 -12.47 51.63
N SER A 360 -17.51 -13.01 50.41
CA SER A 360 -17.45 -14.44 50.18
C SER A 360 -16.02 -14.96 50.41
N GLN A 361 -15.88 -15.96 51.29
CA GLN A 361 -14.61 -16.66 51.49
C GLN A 361 -14.13 -17.36 50.22
N GLU A 362 -15.05 -17.75 49.35
CA GLU A 362 -14.81 -18.34 48.04
C GLU A 362 -14.11 -17.32 47.11
N PHE A 363 -14.53 -16.06 47.13
CA PHE A 363 -13.90 -14.97 46.38
C PHE A 363 -12.42 -14.76 46.77
N CYS A 364 -12.13 -14.68 48.07
CA CYS A 364 -10.76 -14.51 48.55
C CYS A 364 -9.86 -15.68 48.15
N VAL A 365 -10.41 -16.91 48.13
CA VAL A 365 -9.67 -18.11 47.72
C VAL A 365 -9.38 -18.09 46.22
N GLU A 366 -10.36 -17.79 45.37
CA GLU A 366 -10.16 -17.72 43.92
C GLU A 366 -9.21 -16.58 43.52
N LEU A 367 -9.35 -15.40 44.13
CA LEU A 367 -8.46 -14.26 43.88
C LEU A 367 -7.00 -14.59 44.26
N THR A 368 -6.80 -15.28 45.38
CA THR A 368 -5.47 -15.73 45.82
C THR A 368 -4.87 -16.78 44.88
N GLN A 369 -5.68 -17.72 44.40
CA GLN A 369 -5.24 -18.71 43.40
C GLN A 369 -4.86 -18.05 42.07
N LEU A 370 -5.61 -17.03 41.63
CA LEU A 370 -5.29 -16.23 40.46
C LEU A 370 -3.99 -15.43 40.65
N TRP A 371 -3.82 -14.79 41.80
CA TRP A 371 -2.59 -14.07 42.16
C TRP A 371 -1.36 -14.98 42.13
N ASN A 372 -1.46 -16.19 42.69
CA ASN A 372 -0.37 -17.16 42.65
C ASN A 372 -0.04 -17.60 41.21
N LYS A 373 -1.05 -17.84 40.38
CA LYS A 373 -0.86 -18.16 38.94
C LYS A 373 -0.24 -17.01 38.16
N LEU A 374 -0.55 -15.76 38.50
CA LEU A 374 0.08 -14.57 37.92
C LEU A 374 1.54 -14.43 38.38
N GLY A 375 1.84 -14.74 39.64
CA GLY A 375 3.21 -14.77 40.18
C GLY A 375 4.09 -15.79 39.48
N GLU A 376 3.57 -16.98 39.16
CA GLU A 376 4.30 -18.01 38.39
C GLU A 376 4.70 -17.53 36.99
N ILE A 377 3.89 -16.68 36.34
CA ILE A 377 4.22 -16.09 35.04
C ILE A 377 5.38 -15.08 35.14
N GLN A 378 5.43 -14.29 36.21
CA GLN A 378 6.53 -13.34 36.44
C GLN A 378 7.86 -14.06 36.64
N ILE A 379 7.87 -15.19 37.34
CA ILE A 379 9.06 -16.02 37.58
C ILE A 379 9.58 -16.66 36.27
N ILE A 380 8.67 -17.10 35.38
CA ILE A 380 9.05 -17.62 34.05
C ILE A 380 9.72 -16.54 33.18
N ARG A 381 9.38 -15.26 33.36
CA ARG A 381 9.99 -14.14 32.63
C ARG A 381 11.41 -13.84 33.10
N GLU A 382 11.70 -14.00 34.38
CA GLU A 382 13.04 -13.75 34.95
C GLU A 382 14.05 -14.83 34.54
N ASN A 383 13.63 -16.09 34.49
CA ASN A 383 14.49 -17.22 34.09
C ASN A 383 14.79 -17.29 32.57
N ASN A 384 14.07 -16.53 31.75
CA ASN A 384 14.25 -16.49 30.29
C ASN A 384 14.93 -15.20 29.80
N ARG A 385 15.44 -14.35 30.69
CA ARG A 385 16.35 -13.27 30.30
C ARG A 385 17.68 -13.89 29.87
N PRO A 386 18.19 -13.63 28.65
CA PRO A 386 19.55 -13.99 28.34
C PRO A 386 20.48 -13.25 29.30
N GLU A 387 21.37 -13.97 29.97
CA GLU A 387 22.52 -13.36 30.65
C GLU A 387 23.34 -12.62 29.59
N ASN A 388 23.59 -11.34 29.84
CA ASN A 388 24.25 -10.39 28.93
C ASN A 388 25.62 -10.86 28.44
#